data_AF-K1UN73-F1
#
_entry.id   AF-K1UN73-F1
#
_cell.length_a   1.000
_cell.length_b   1.000
_cell.length_c   1.000
_cell.angle_alpha   90.00
_cell.angle_beta   90.00
_cell.angle_gamma   90.00
#
_symmetry.space_group_name_H-M   'P 1'
#
loop_
_entity.id
_entity.type
_entity.pdbx_description
1 polymer ?
#
loop_
_entity_poly.entity_id
_entity_poly.type
_entity_poly.pdbx_seq_one_letter_code
_entity_poly.pdbx_strand_id
1 'polypeptide(L)'
;MRTSILCEFNKLRRSKILFVALFGIVMILVIVAAQGFYAGGDTVYGMEPEWFLTGVQSLGTMYAIPGIIALFGCYVFCREMQEDTLKSLQIIPIDIPAMLLSKILLVLIFSAALYLILFLSAFI
;
A
#
# COMPACT_ATOMS: atom_id res chain seq x y z
N MET A 1 15.32 -17.80 7.59
CA MET A 1 14.05 -17.17 7.12
C MET A 1 13.48 -16.14 8.09
N ARG A 2 13.20 -16.45 9.37
CA ARG A 2 12.62 -15.48 10.33
C ARG A 2 13.45 -14.20 10.50
N THR A 3 14.78 -14.32 10.55
CA THR A 3 15.72 -13.20 10.66
C THR A 3 15.69 -12.26 9.44
N SER A 4 15.58 -12.81 8.23
CA SER A 4 15.49 -12.04 6.97
C SER A 4 14.20 -11.22 6.89
N ILE A 5 13.06 -11.80 7.30
CA ILE A 5 11.77 -11.11 7.35
C ILE A 5 11.80 -9.97 8.35
N LEU A 6 12.34 -10.19 9.55
CA LEU A 6 12.44 -9.14 10.58
C LEU A 6 13.34 -7.99 10.13
N CYS A 7 14.43 -8.31 9.41
CA CYS A 7 15.32 -7.32 8.83
C CYS A 7 14.58 -6.43 7.82
N GLU A 8 13.88 -7.03 6.85
CA GLU A 8 13.07 -6.31 5.87
C GLU A 8 11.95 -5.48 6.53
N PHE A 9 11.32 -5.98 7.59
CA PHE A 9 10.29 -5.25 8.32
C PHE A 9 10.84 -4.02 9.06
N ASN A 10 11.98 -4.15 9.76
CA ASN A 10 12.61 -3.01 10.43
C ASN A 10 13.11 -1.96 9.42
N LYS A 11 13.66 -2.43 8.30
CA LYS A 11 14.02 -1.60 7.15
C LYS A 11 12.82 -0.81 6.62
N LEU A 12 11.64 -1.42 6.54
CA LEU A 12 10.41 -0.79 6.08
C LEU A 12 9.86 0.22 7.09
N ARG A 13 9.87 -0.10 8.39
CA ARG A 13 9.37 0.78 9.46
C ARG A 13 10.05 2.15 9.47
N ARG A 14 11.31 2.22 9.05
CA ARG A 14 12.07 3.49 8.95
C ARG A 14 11.83 4.24 7.63
N SER A 15 11.19 3.60 6.65
CA SER A 15 11.01 4.18 5.32
C SER A 15 9.87 5.18 5.26
N LYS A 16 10.06 6.24 4.47
CA LYS A 16 9.04 7.24 4.16
C LYS A 16 7.94 6.70 3.23
N ILE A 17 8.14 5.55 2.58
CA ILE A 17 7.16 4.96 1.64
C ILE A 17 5.81 4.66 2.31
N LEU A 18 5.80 4.35 3.62
CA LEU A 18 4.57 4.11 4.39
C LEU A 18 3.69 5.36 4.47
N PHE A 19 4.30 6.56 4.52
CA PHE A 19 3.55 7.81 4.49
C PHE A 19 2.94 8.08 3.12
N VAL A 20 3.60 7.67 2.03
CA VAL A 20 3.05 7.77 0.67
C VAL A 20 1.83 6.89 0.52
N ALA A 21 1.88 5.66 1.03
CA ALA A 21 0.73 4.76 1.03
C ALA A 21 -0.44 5.31 1.88
N LEU A 22 -0.15 5.82 3.08
CA LEU A 22 -1.15 6.46 3.94
C LEU A 22 -1.81 7.66 3.24
N PHE A 23 -1.00 8.53 2.63
CA PHE A 23 -1.49 9.66 1.86
C PHE A 23 -2.40 9.22 0.71
N GLY A 24 -2.03 8.17 -0.01
CA GLY A 24 -2.85 7.58 -1.06
C GLY A 24 -4.24 7.15 -0.56
N ILE A 25 -4.32 6.48 0.60
CA ILE A 25 -5.60 6.06 1.19
C ILE A 25 -6.46 7.26 1.58
N VAL A 26 -5.86 8.27 2.24
CA VAL A 26 -6.58 9.49 2.63
C VAL A 26 -7.13 10.22 1.41
N MET A 27 -6.35 10.30 0.33
CA MET A 27 -6.80 10.92 -0.93
C MET A 27 -8.00 10.20 -1.54
N ILE A 28 -8.11 8.86 -1.43
CA ILE A 28 -9.29 8.12 -1.90
C ILE A 28 -10.53 8.60 -1.15
N LEU A 29 -10.47 8.69 0.18
CA LEU A 29 -11.61 9.13 1.00
C LEU A 29 -12.03 10.56 0.64
N VAL A 30 -11.07 11.45 0.43
CA VAL A 30 -11.33 12.84 0.01
C VAL A 30 -12.00 12.89 -1.36
N ILE A 31 -11.54 12.09 -2.32
CA ILE A 31 -12.12 12.05 -3.68
C ILE A 31 -13.54 11.50 -3.63
N VAL A 32 -13.78 10.41 -2.89
CA VAL A 32 -15.13 9.81 -2.76
C VAL A 32 -16.09 10.77 -2.07
N ALA A 33 -15.64 11.45 -1.01
CA ALA A 33 -16.42 12.48 -0.34
C ALA A 33 -16.76 13.63 -1.31
N ALA A 34 -15.76 14.16 -2.02
CA ALA A 34 -15.97 15.21 -3.01
C ALA A 34 -16.95 14.78 -4.10
N GLN A 35 -16.82 13.56 -4.64
CA GLN A 35 -17.78 13.04 -5.61
C GLN A 35 -19.19 12.93 -5.03
N GLY A 36 -19.36 12.52 -3.77
CA GLY A 36 -20.66 12.48 -3.12
C GLY A 36 -21.33 13.85 -2.95
N PHE A 37 -20.54 14.92 -2.78
CA PHE A 37 -21.04 16.29 -2.72
C PHE A 37 -21.33 16.90 -4.10
N TYR A 38 -20.53 16.59 -5.12
CA TYR A 38 -20.64 17.22 -6.45
C TYR A 38 -21.46 16.41 -7.46
N ALA A 39 -21.68 15.11 -7.26
CA ALA A 39 -22.41 14.26 -8.21
C ALA A 39 -23.94 14.39 -8.11
N GLY A 40 -24.47 14.86 -6.97
CA GLY A 40 -25.90 15.05 -6.78
C GLY A 40 -26.31 16.50 -7.02
N GLY A 41 -27.05 16.76 -8.10
CA GLY A 41 -27.64 18.07 -8.36
C GLY A 41 -28.51 18.58 -7.20
N ASP A 42 -29.59 17.86 -6.86
CA ASP A 42 -30.57 18.25 -5.83
C ASP A 42 -30.59 17.35 -4.58
N THR A 43 -29.80 16.26 -4.56
CA THR A 43 -29.73 15.31 -3.44
C THR A 43 -28.28 15.11 -3.02
N VAL A 44 -27.95 15.41 -1.77
CA VAL A 44 -26.59 15.24 -1.22
C VAL A 44 -26.33 13.76 -0.94
N TYR A 45 -25.89 13.02 -1.97
CA TYR A 45 -25.48 11.60 -1.85
C TYR A 45 -24.29 11.40 -0.91
N GLY A 46 -23.54 12.46 -0.59
CA GLY A 46 -22.40 12.42 0.32
C GLY A 46 -22.71 11.99 1.76
N MET A 47 -23.98 11.92 2.16
CA MET A 47 -24.42 11.48 3.48
C MET A 47 -24.99 10.04 3.48
N GLU A 48 -25.16 9.42 2.31
CA GLU A 48 -25.68 8.05 2.23
C GLU A 48 -24.55 7.03 2.44
N PRO A 49 -24.69 6.11 3.42
CA PRO A 49 -23.66 5.12 3.69
C PRO A 49 -23.43 4.18 2.50
N GLU A 50 -24.44 3.95 1.66
CA GLU A 50 -24.32 3.14 0.44
C GLU A 50 -23.37 3.76 -0.59
N TRP A 51 -23.35 5.09 -0.71
CA TRP A 51 -22.44 5.80 -1.61
C TRP A 51 -20.99 5.65 -1.16
N PHE A 52 -20.72 5.82 0.13
CA PHE A 52 -19.38 5.63 0.69
C PHE A 52 -18.90 4.18 0.54
N LEU A 53 -19.77 3.21 0.85
CA LEU A 53 -19.49 1.78 0.68
C LEU A 53 -19.10 1.45 -0.76
N THR A 54 -19.88 1.92 -1.73
CA THR A 54 -19.67 1.58 -3.14
C THR A 54 -18.52 2.39 -3.76
N GLY A 55 -18.44 3.68 -3.42
CA GLY A 55 -17.45 4.62 -3.95
C GLY A 55 -16.04 4.32 -3.49
N VAL A 56 -15.82 4.10 -2.19
CA VAL A 56 -14.51 3.76 -1.63
C VAL A 56 -14.03 2.41 -2.17
N GLN A 57 -14.91 1.41 -2.25
CA GLN A 57 -14.56 0.08 -2.73
C GLN A 57 -14.20 0.07 -4.22
N SER A 58 -15.05 0.70 -5.04
CA SER A 58 -14.85 0.75 -6.50
C SER A 58 -13.57 1.52 -6.87
N LEU A 59 -13.47 2.78 -6.42
CA LEU A 59 -12.36 3.65 -6.80
C LEU A 59 -11.05 3.21 -6.16
N GLY A 60 -11.10 2.80 -4.90
CA GLY A 60 -9.93 2.33 -4.16
C GLY A 60 -9.33 1.08 -4.79
N THR A 61 -10.16 0.08 -5.10
CA THR A 61 -9.70 -1.19 -5.67
C THR A 61 -9.23 -1.06 -7.11
N MET A 62 -9.93 -0.27 -7.93
CA MET A 62 -9.64 -0.20 -9.37
C MET A 62 -8.44 0.70 -9.69
N TYR A 63 -8.29 1.83 -9.00
CA TYR A 63 -7.31 2.84 -9.39
C TYR A 63 -6.16 3.00 -8.39
N ALA A 64 -6.46 3.13 -7.10
CA ALA A 64 -5.47 3.55 -6.13
C ALA A 64 -4.61 2.39 -5.60
N ILE A 65 -5.24 1.30 -5.14
CA ILE A 65 -4.54 0.18 -4.51
C ILE A 65 -3.52 -0.49 -5.45
N PRO A 66 -3.84 -0.79 -6.72
CA PRO A 66 -2.86 -1.39 -7.62
C PRO A 66 -1.61 -0.53 -7.80
N GLY A 67 -1.79 0.79 -7.91
CA GLY A 67 -0.69 1.75 -8.01
C GLY A 67 0.17 1.81 -6.75
N ILE A 68 -0.46 1.84 -5.57
CA ILE A 68 0.25 1.87 -4.27
C ILE A 68 1.03 0.56 -4.06
N ILE A 69 0.43 -0.59 -4.38
CA ILE A 69 1.11 -1.90 -4.27
C ILE A 69 2.29 -1.96 -5.24
N ALA A 70 2.13 -1.51 -6.48
CA ALA A 70 3.21 -1.49 -7.47
C ALA A 70 4.37 -0.59 -7.02
N LEU A 71 4.08 0.62 -6.55
CA LEU A 71 5.09 1.55 -6.02
C LEU A 71 5.82 0.96 -4.81
N PHE A 72 5.07 0.37 -3.88
CA PHE A 72 5.62 -0.26 -2.69
C PHE A 72 6.51 -1.47 -3.04
N GLY A 73 6.04 -2.33 -3.94
CA GLY A 73 6.80 -3.48 -4.44
C GLY A 73 8.10 -3.03 -5.10
N CYS A 74 8.03 -2.12 -6.06
CA CYS A 74 9.21 -1.56 -6.72
C CYS A 74 10.20 -0.95 -5.72
N TYR A 75 9.71 -0.21 -4.72
CA TYR A 75 10.56 0.34 -3.68
C TYR A 75 11.27 -0.74 -2.86
N VAL A 76 10.56 -1.80 -2.43
CA VAL A 76 11.15 -2.89 -1.62
C VAL A 76 12.15 -3.72 -2.43
N PHE A 77 11.91 -3.94 -3.72
CA PHE A 77 12.80 -4.72 -4.58
C PHE A 77 14.02 -3.93 -5.08
N CYS A 78 13.83 -2.67 -5.48
CA CYS A 78 14.91 -1.84 -6.02
C CYS A 78 15.72 -1.13 -4.92
N ARG A 79 15.36 -1.27 -3.65
CA ARG A 79 15.96 -0.52 -2.55
C ARG A 79 17.47 -0.69 -2.45
N GLU A 80 17.93 -1.94 -2.46
CA GLU A 80 19.35 -2.26 -2.34
C GLU A 80 20.16 -1.75 -3.55
N MET A 81 19.52 -1.66 -4.72
CA MET A 81 20.11 -1.09 -5.92
C MET A 81 20.17 0.44 -5.87
N GLN A 82 19.14 1.10 -5.34
CA GLN A 82 19.10 2.56 -5.19
C GLN A 82 20.05 3.09 -4.11
N GLU A 83 20.27 2.30 -3.04
CA GLU A 83 21.20 2.65 -1.96
C GLU A 83 22.63 2.16 -2.21
N ASP A 84 22.95 1.62 -3.40
CA ASP A 84 24.25 1.03 -3.78
C ASP A 84 24.76 -0.09 -2.83
N THR A 85 23.88 -0.63 -1.99
CA THR A 85 24.23 -1.66 -0.99
C THR A 85 24.22 -3.08 -1.55
N LEU A 86 23.68 -3.27 -2.77
CA LEU A 86 23.62 -4.59 -3.42
C LEU A 86 25.00 -5.24 -3.58
N LYS A 87 26.02 -4.45 -3.93
CA LYS A 87 27.40 -4.94 -4.09
C LYS A 87 27.96 -5.44 -2.76
N SER A 88 27.73 -4.69 -1.67
CA SER A 88 28.13 -5.10 -0.32
C SER A 88 27.40 -6.36 0.14
N LEU A 89 26.14 -6.51 -0.23
CA LEU A 89 25.32 -7.67 0.14
C LEU A 89 25.79 -8.96 -0.56
N GLN A 90 26.34 -8.86 -1.77
CA GLN A 90 26.88 -9.99 -2.53
C GLN A 90 28.22 -10.52 -1.99
N ILE A 91 28.97 -9.71 -1.24
CA ILE A 91 30.26 -10.10 -0.64
C ILE A 91 30.05 -11.01 0.56
N ILE A 92 28.93 -10.86 1.26
CA ILE A 92 28.55 -11.70 2.40
C ILE A 92 27.82 -12.93 1.84
N PRO A 93 28.11 -14.15 2.33
CA PRO A 93 27.37 -15.34 1.93
C PRO A 93 25.92 -15.23 2.43
N ILE A 94 25.03 -14.71 1.58
CA ILE A 94 23.61 -14.58 1.85
C ILE A 94 22.79 -15.44 0.89
N ASP A 95 21.76 -16.08 1.41
CA ASP A 95 20.80 -16.81 0.59
C ASP A 95 19.89 -15.83 -0.17
N ILE A 96 20.27 -15.52 -1.40
CA ILE A 96 19.46 -14.71 -2.35
C ILE A 96 18.00 -15.20 -2.46
N PRO A 97 17.70 -16.51 -2.62
CA PRO A 97 16.31 -16.95 -2.74
C PRO A 97 15.52 -16.72 -1.44
N ALA A 98 16.14 -16.88 -0.27
CA ALA A 98 15.48 -16.62 1.00
C ALA A 98 15.19 -15.13 1.22
N MET A 99 16.08 -14.24 0.75
CA MET A 99 15.87 -12.79 0.75
C MET A 99 14.72 -12.40 -0.18
N LEU A 100 14.69 -12.89 -1.42
CA LEU A 100 13.61 -12.60 -2.37
C LEU A 100 12.25 -13.06 -1.83
N LEU A 101 12.18 -14.26 -1.26
CA LEU A 101 10.96 -14.79 -0.66
C LEU A 101 10.47 -13.90 0.48
N SER A 102 11.38 -13.38 1.32
CA SER A 102 11.01 -12.44 2.39
C SER A 102 10.43 -11.13 1.86
N LYS A 103 10.96 -10.60 0.74
CA LYS A 103 10.43 -9.39 0.08
C LYS A 103 9.04 -9.65 -0.51
N ILE A 104 8.85 -10.78 -1.20
CA ILE A 104 7.55 -11.18 -1.76
C ILE A 104 6.49 -11.31 -0.65
N LEU A 105 6.84 -12.01 0.45
CA LEU A 105 5.94 -12.22 1.58
C LEU A 105 5.57 -10.89 2.24
N LEU A 106 6.51 -9.96 2.38
CA LEU A 106 6.25 -8.63 2.93
C LEU A 106 5.29 -7.83 2.04
N VAL A 107 5.49 -7.83 0.72
CA VAL A 107 4.58 -7.17 -0.23
C VAL A 107 3.18 -7.80 -0.18
N LEU A 108 3.09 -9.12 -0.03
CA LEU A 108 1.82 -9.84 0.12
C LEU A 108 1.08 -9.45 1.41
N ILE A 109 1.78 -9.38 2.55
CA ILE A 109 1.18 -8.91 3.81
C ILE A 109 0.70 -7.48 3.65
N PHE A 110 1.50 -6.63 3.00
CA PHE A 110 1.17 -5.23 2.79
C PHE A 110 -0.06 -5.06 1.90
N SER A 111 -0.16 -5.79 0.79
CA SER A 111 -1.34 -5.73 -0.08
C SER A 111 -2.60 -6.21 0.65
N ALA A 112 -2.52 -7.34 1.38
CA ALA A 112 -3.65 -7.84 2.18
C ALA A 112 -4.09 -6.82 3.24
N ALA A 113 -3.14 -6.17 3.92
CA ALA A 113 -3.45 -5.13 4.90
C ALA A 113 -4.12 -3.91 4.26
N LEU A 114 -3.68 -3.46 3.08
CA LEU A 114 -4.31 -2.35 2.35
C LEU A 114 -5.76 -2.65 1.99
N TYR A 115 -6.04 -3.86 1.47
CA TYR A 115 -7.41 -4.26 1.16
C TYR A 115 -8.29 -4.37 2.41
N LEU A 116 -7.74 -4.86 3.52
CA LEU A 116 -8.45 -4.93 4.80
C LEU A 116 -8.77 -3.52 5.34
N ILE A 117 -7.82 -2.58 5.26
CA ILE A 117 -8.05 -1.19 5.64
C ILE A 117 -9.11 -0.54 4.75
N LEU A 118 -9.06 -0.77 3.43
CA LEU A 118 -10.07 -0.26 2.51
C LEU A 118 -11.46 -0.79 2.87
N PHE A 119 -11.56 -2.10 3.12
CA PHE A 119 -12.78 -2.76 3.57
C PHE A 119 -13.32 -2.14 4.86
N LEU A 120 -12.48 -1.96 5.88
CA LEU A 120 -12.91 -1.33 7.14
C LEU A 120 -13.33 0.12 6.97
N SER A 121 -12.63 0.87 6.11
CA SER A 121 -12.97 2.27 5.83
C SER A 121 -14.32 2.45 5.15
N ALA A 122 -14.85 1.40 4.52
CA ALA A 122 -16.16 1.42 3.90
C ALA A 122 -17.30 1.29 4.92
N PHE A 123 -17.04 0.84 6.15
CA PHE A 123 -18.03 0.76 7.24
C PHE A 123 -18.05 1.98 8.16
N ILE A 124 -17.17 2.95 7.93
CA ILE A 124 -17.12 4.23 8.65
C ILE A 124 -18.04 5.22 7.95
#